data_AF-A0A4U1IB86-F1
#
_entry.id   AF-A0A4U1IB86-F1
#
_cell.length_a   1.000
_cell.length_b   1.000
_cell.length_c   1.000
_cell.angle_alpha   90.00
_cell.angle_beta   90.00
_cell.angle_gamma   90.00
#
_symmetry.space_group_name_H-M   'P 1'
#
loop_
_entity.id
_entity.type
_entity.pdbx_description
1 polymer ?
#
loop_
_entity_poly.entity_id
_entity_poly.type
_entity_poly.pdbx_seq_one_letter_code
_entity_poly.pdbx_strand_id
1 'polypeptide(L)' 'MNTNQSRALFAVRPFLTTEELASLMAVRPQSIRKRYMETGSYHGVRPTKLPNRFLAWPSNAIQQLMGEVAA' A
#
# COMPACT_ATOMS: atom_id res chain seq x y z
N MET A 1 3.11 0.17 18.43
CA MET A 1 1.96 -0.48 17.77
C MET A 1 2.40 -1.87 17.35
N ASN A 2 1.70 -2.90 17.84
CA ASN A 2 2.12 -4.30 17.76
C ASN A 2 2.12 -4.81 16.31
N THR A 3 3.31 -4.99 15.74
CA THR A 3 3.59 -5.39 14.35
C THR A 3 3.25 -6.86 14.03
N ASN A 4 2.78 -7.63 15.01
CA ASN A 4 2.67 -9.09 14.92
C ASN A 4 1.27 -9.61 14.56
N GLN A 5 0.24 -8.75 14.43
CA GLN A 5 -1.14 -9.19 14.18
C GLN A 5 -1.52 -9.26 12.68
N SER A 6 -0.59 -8.92 11.78
CA SER A 6 -0.92 -8.68 10.35
C SER A 6 -1.00 -9.96 9.51
N ARG A 7 -0.25 -11.04 9.84
CA ARG A 7 -0.02 -12.16 8.90
C ARG A 7 -1.25 -12.99 8.52
N ALA A 8 -2.24 -13.13 9.39
CA ALA A 8 -3.41 -13.99 9.14
C ALA A 8 -4.60 -13.25 8.46
N LEU A 9 -4.65 -11.92 8.52
CA LEU A 9 -5.74 -11.12 7.91
C LEU A 9 -5.49 -10.79 6.43
N PHE A 10 -4.27 -11.00 5.93
CA PHE A 10 -3.89 -10.73 4.53
C PHE A 10 -4.70 -11.56 3.51
N ALA A 11 -5.19 -12.74 3.89
CA ALA A 11 -5.92 -13.61 2.96
C ALA A 11 -7.37 -13.15 2.69
N VAL A 12 -7.95 -12.26 3.51
CA VAL A 12 -9.38 -11.91 3.45
C VAL A 12 -9.62 -10.48 2.93
N ARG A 13 -8.62 -9.59 3.00
CA ARG A 13 -8.80 -8.18 2.65
C ARG A 13 -8.45 -7.92 1.18
N PRO A 14 -9.32 -7.26 0.39
CA PRO A 14 -9.05 -6.97 -1.01
C PRO A 14 -8.05 -5.80 -1.23
N PHE A 15 -7.49 -5.23 -0.17
CA PHE A 15 -6.59 -4.08 -0.23
C PHE A 15 -5.49 -4.16 0.85
N LEU A 16 -4.38 -3.48 0.58
CA LEU A 16 -3.28 -3.27 1.50
C LEU A 16 -3.38 -1.89 2.15
N THR A 17 -3.01 -1.80 3.42
CA THR A 17 -2.80 -0.52 4.10
C THR A 17 -1.43 0.05 3.73
N THR A 18 -1.23 1.35 4.02
CA THR A 18 0.08 1.99 3.77
C THR A 18 1.19 1.40 4.64
N GLU A 19 0.88 0.97 5.87
CA GLU A 19 1.83 0.34 6.78
C GLU A 19 2.27 -1.04 6.26
N GLU A 20 1.31 -1.82 5.73
CA GLU A 20 1.58 -3.13 5.13
C GLU A 20 2.39 -3.00 3.85
N LEU A 21 2.00 -2.09 2.95
CA LEU A 21 2.76 -1.79 1.72
C LEU A 21 4.20 -1.38 2.05
N ALA A 22 4.37 -0.53 3.05
CA ALA A 22 5.69 -0.08 3.50
C ALA A 22 6.53 -1.23 4.07
N SER A 23 5.91 -2.12 4.85
CA SER A 23 6.56 -3.29 5.42
C SER A 23 7.03 -4.26 4.33
N LEU A 24 6.19 -4.50 3.31
CA LEU A 24 6.53 -5.36 2.16
C LEU A 24 7.67 -4.79 1.32
N MET A 25 7.74 -3.48 1.17
CA MET A 25 8.80 -2.79 0.43
C MET A 25 10.04 -2.46 1.27
N ALA A 26 10.04 -2.76 2.57
CA ALA A 26 11.08 -2.36 3.51
C ALA A 26 11.38 -0.83 3.49
N VAL A 27 10.35 -0.01 3.28
CA VAL A 27 10.43 1.47 3.30
C VAL A 27 9.68 2.04 4.49
N ARG A 28 9.90 3.33 4.80
CA ARG A 28 9.10 4.01 5.82
C ARG A 28 7.70 4.36 5.26
N PRO A 29 6.61 4.11 6.01
CA PRO A 29 5.25 4.51 5.60
C PRO A 29 5.13 6.01 5.32
N GLN A 30 5.90 6.82 6.05
CA GLN A 30 5.97 8.28 5.85
C GLN A 30 6.48 8.66 4.45
N SER A 31 7.44 7.92 3.90
CA SER A 31 7.95 8.16 2.55
C SER A 31 6.89 7.92 1.48
N ILE A 32 6.08 6.87 1.66
CA ILE A 32 4.95 6.56 0.77
C ILE A 32 3.92 7.68 0.84
N ARG A 33 3.52 8.10 2.06
CA ARG A 33 2.55 9.18 2.26
C ARG A 33 3.05 10.51 1.67
N LYS A 34 4.33 10.86 1.87
CA LYS A 34 4.94 12.08 1.32
C LYS A 34 4.85 12.10 -0.21
N ARG A 35 5.35 11.05 -0.87
CA ARG A 35 5.32 10.95 -2.34
C ARG A 35 3.88 10.96 -2.87
N TYR A 36 2.96 10.27 -2.22
CA TYR A 36 1.54 10.29 -2.57
C TYR A 36 0.92 11.70 -2.47
N MET A 37 1.24 12.47 -1.43
CA MET A 37 0.74 13.84 -1.30
C MET A 37 1.32 14.78 -2.36
N GLU A 38 2.58 14.57 -2.75
CA GLU A 38 3.26 15.39 -3.77
C GLU A 38 2.80 15.08 -5.20
N THR A 39 2.57 13.81 -5.53
CA THR A 39 2.33 13.36 -6.91
C THR A 39 0.96 12.71 -7.14
N GLY A 40 0.16 12.51 -6.09
CA GLY A 40 -1.13 11.81 -6.15
C GLY A 40 -1.02 10.29 -6.39
N SER A 41 0.19 9.75 -6.48
CA SER A 41 0.46 8.33 -6.67
C SER A 41 1.78 7.94 -6.01
N TYR A 42 2.04 6.65 -5.86
CA TYR A 42 3.35 6.15 -5.46
C TYR A 42 3.92 5.33 -6.61
N HIS A 43 4.88 5.91 -7.35
CA HIS A 43 5.51 5.29 -8.52
C HIS A 43 4.48 4.72 -9.54
N GLY A 44 3.39 5.46 -9.79
CA GLY A 44 2.32 5.05 -10.71
C GLY A 44 1.18 4.29 -10.05
N VAL A 45 1.37 3.71 -8.86
CA VAL A 45 0.29 3.05 -8.12
C VAL A 45 -0.60 4.09 -7.44
N ARG A 46 -1.91 3.99 -7.67
CA ARG A 46 -2.91 4.90 -7.10
C ARG A 46 -3.72 4.20 -6.01
N PRO A 47 -3.70 4.71 -4.76
CA PRO A 47 -4.56 4.18 -3.71
C PRO A 47 -6.00 4.70 -3.87
N THR A 48 -6.96 3.93 -3.38
CA THR A 48 -8.35 4.36 -3.22
C THR A 48 -8.52 5.02 -1.85
N LYS A 49 -9.05 6.24 -1.81
CA LYS A 49 -9.40 6.91 -0.56
C LYS A 49 -10.71 6.32 -0.03
N LEU A 50 -10.66 5.77 1.18
CA LEU A 50 -11.84 5.24 1.86
C LEU A 50 -12.58 6.34 2.65
N PRO A 51 -13.88 6.17 2.96
CA PRO A 51 -14.66 7.13 3.76
C PRO A 51 -14.08 7.42 5.15
N ASN A 52 -13.33 6.46 5.70
CA ASN A 52 -12.62 6.57 6.98
C ASN A 52 -11.27 7.32 6.88
N ARG A 53 -11.00 7.99 5.74
CA ARG A 53 -9.75 8.72 5.42
C ARG A 53 -8.50 7.86 5.32
N PHE A 54 -8.62 6.53 5.30
CA PHE A 54 -7.49 5.64 5.01
C PHE A 54 -7.25 5.50 3.51
N LEU A 55 -6.00 5.19 3.17
CA LEU A 55 -5.58 4.83 1.82
C LEU A 55 -5.58 3.31 1.67
N ALA A 56 -6.45 2.81 0.81
CA ALA A 56 -6.50 1.41 0.39
C ALA A 56 -5.66 1.23 -0.87
N TRP A 57 -4.52 0.60 -0.73
CA TRP A 57 -3.66 0.21 -1.84
C TRP A 57 -4.21 -1.07 -2.47
N PRO A 58 -4.14 -1.22 -3.80
CA PRO A 58 -4.58 -2.45 -4.44
C PRO A 58 -3.69 -3.63 -3.99
N SER A 59 -4.25 -4.84 -3.93
CA SER A 59 -3.50 -6.04 -3.50
C SER A 59 -2.30 -6.35 -4.40
N ASN A 60 -2.39 -6.01 -5.68
CA ASN A 60 -1.30 -6.11 -6.67
C ASN A 60 -0.37 -4.88 -6.69
N ALA A 61 -0.41 -3.99 -5.70
CA ALA A 61 0.43 -2.79 -5.65
C ALA A 61 1.92 -3.12 -5.77
N ILE A 62 2.39 -4.18 -5.11
CA ILE A 62 3.80 -4.60 -5.18
C ILE A 62 4.18 -5.03 -6.60
N GLN A 63 3.32 -5.81 -7.28
CA GLN A 63 3.57 -6.26 -8.65
C GLN A 63 3.65 -5.07 -9.61
N GLN A 64 2.73 -4.10 -9.48
CA GLN A 64 2.77 -2.85 -10.26
C GLN A 64 4.05 -2.05 -10.01
N LEU A 65 4.56 -2.02 -8.77
CA LEU A 65 5.80 -1.31 -8.42
C LEU A 65 7.05 -2.01 -8.94
N MET A 66 7.01 -3.33 -9.04
CA MET A 66 8.07 -4.13 -9.66
C MET A 66 8.05 -4.05 -11.19
N GLY A 67 7.08 -3.33 -11.79
CA GLY A 67 6.90 -3.25 -13.24
C GLY A 67 6.27 -4.52 -13.83
N GLU A 68 5.81 -5.43 -12.99
CA GLU A 68 5.12 -6.65 -13.37
C GLU A 68 3.63 -6.32 -13.56
N VAL A 69 3.34 -5.55 -14.61
CA VAL A 69 1.96 -5.34 -15.07
C VAL A 69 1.58 -6.59 -15.85
N ALA A 70 0.79 -7.47 -15.23
CA ALA A 70 0.06 -8.50 -15.94
C ALA A 70 -0.85 -7.80 -16.96
N ALA A 71 -0.44 -7.85 -18.23
CA ALA A 71 -1.22 -7.43 -19.38
C ALA A 71 -2.39 -8.39 -19.63
#